data_AF-A0A3R7H9I3-F1
#
_entry.id   AF-A0A3R7H9I3-F1
#
_cell.length_a   1.000
_cell.length_b   1.000
_cell.length_c   1.000
_cell.angle_alpha   90.00
_cell.angle_beta   90.00
_cell.angle_gamma   90.00
#
_symmetry.space_group_name_H-M   'P 1'
#
loop_
_entity.id
_entity.type
_entity.pdbx_description
1 polymer ?
#
loop_
_entity_poly.entity_id
_entity_poly.type
_entity_poly.pdbx_seq_one_letter_code
_entity_poly.pdbx_strand_id
1 'polypeptide(L)'
;MTASAPPSAPVIDLNADLGEGFGRWSLTDDDALLSVVTSANVACGFHAGDPSTMRRVCELAAERGVRIGAQVAYRDLAGFGRRSMDVPRRELADEVAYQIGALDVFARAAGSRVAYVKPHGALFNRTVHDEEQAAAVVEGTVLAAVGRPLPVLGLPGSRLLEAAEGAGLPAVAEAFADRAYSTDGTLVPRGRPGAVVEDPEEVVARSLLMAVDHRVATAEGEKITVRARSLCLHGDTPGAAALALLVREALVADGVALEPFA
;
A
#
# COMPACT_ATOMS: atom_id res chain seq x y z
N MET A 1 -24.18 24.35 -29.62
CA MET A 1 -23.78 24.16 -28.21
C MET A 1 -23.54 22.67 -28.02
N THR A 2 -22.29 22.22 -28.10
CA THR A 2 -21.93 20.83 -27.84
C THR A 2 -22.09 20.58 -26.35
N ALA A 3 -23.01 19.70 -25.97
CA ALA A 3 -23.13 19.24 -24.59
C ALA A 3 -21.79 18.64 -24.18
N SER A 4 -21.17 19.20 -23.13
CA SER A 4 -20.03 18.58 -22.45
C SER A 4 -20.45 17.19 -22.01
N ALA A 5 -19.62 16.18 -22.28
CA ALA A 5 -19.79 14.89 -21.65
C ALA A 5 -19.84 15.08 -20.12
N PRO A 6 -20.68 14.31 -19.39
CA PRO A 6 -20.65 14.36 -17.94
C PRO A 6 -19.23 14.05 -17.47
N PRO A 7 -18.74 14.70 -16.39
CA PRO A 7 -17.43 14.36 -15.84
C PRO A 7 -17.41 12.86 -15.51
N SER A 8 -16.33 12.17 -15.90
CA SER A 8 -16.13 10.78 -15.52
C SER A 8 -16.10 10.67 -14.00
N ALA A 9 -16.80 9.67 -13.45
CA ALA A 9 -16.77 9.40 -12.02
C ALA A 9 -15.32 9.30 -11.52
N PRO A 10 -14.99 9.85 -10.34
CA PRO A 10 -13.69 9.62 -9.71
C PRO A 10 -13.46 8.11 -9.56
N VAL A 11 -12.23 7.66 -9.82
CA VAL A 11 -11.84 6.25 -9.70
C VAL A 11 -10.69 6.15 -8.71
N ILE A 12 -10.78 5.25 -7.73
CA ILE A 12 -9.71 5.01 -6.76
C ILE A 12 -9.60 3.51 -6.40
N ASP A 13 -8.39 3.04 -6.18
CA ASP A 13 -8.12 1.74 -5.58
C ASP A 13 -8.16 1.83 -4.05
N LEU A 14 -8.67 0.79 -3.39
CA LEU A 14 -8.51 0.59 -1.95
C LEU A 14 -7.49 -0.53 -1.73
N ASN A 15 -6.42 -0.25 -0.99
CA ASN A 15 -5.43 -1.25 -0.63
C ASN A 15 -5.37 -1.47 0.89
N ALA A 16 -4.99 -2.68 1.33
CA ALA A 16 -4.67 -2.95 2.73
C ALA A 16 -3.45 -3.87 2.83
N ASP A 17 -2.72 -3.71 3.93
CA ASP A 17 -1.63 -4.59 4.34
C ASP A 17 -2.24 -5.87 4.97
N LEU A 18 -1.85 -7.04 4.46
CA LEU A 18 -2.49 -8.33 4.74
C LEU A 18 -1.48 -9.46 4.92
N GLY A 19 -1.91 -10.52 5.59
CA GLY A 19 -1.05 -11.66 5.87
C GLY A 19 0.06 -11.31 6.87
N GLU A 20 -0.17 -10.30 7.71
CA GLU A 20 0.83 -9.82 8.68
C GLU A 20 0.87 -10.64 9.99
N GLY A 21 0.27 -11.84 9.97
CA GLY A 21 0.50 -12.87 10.98
C GLY A 21 1.84 -13.60 10.79
N PHE A 22 2.25 -14.39 11.77
CA PHE A 22 3.43 -15.26 11.66
C PHE A 22 3.31 -16.47 12.59
N GLY A 23 3.31 -17.67 12.02
CA GLY A 23 3.18 -18.91 12.80
C GLY A 23 1.86 -18.95 13.57
N ARG A 24 1.91 -18.80 14.90
CA ARG A 24 0.72 -18.79 15.78
C ARG A 24 0.14 -17.40 16.02
N TRP A 25 0.82 -16.35 15.60
CA TRP A 25 0.38 -14.97 15.84
C TRP A 25 -0.44 -14.48 14.66
N SER A 26 -1.61 -13.90 14.96
CA SER A 26 -2.48 -13.21 14.01
C SER A 26 -2.56 -11.74 14.40
N LEU A 27 -2.59 -10.85 13.40
CA LEU A 27 -2.69 -9.40 13.61
C LEU A 27 -3.95 -8.83 12.93
N THR A 28 -4.07 -9.06 11.63
CA THR A 28 -5.11 -8.52 10.77
C THR A 28 -6.30 -9.47 10.62
N ASP A 29 -7.51 -8.92 10.54
CA ASP A 29 -8.68 -9.65 10.04
C ASP A 29 -8.64 -9.66 8.51
N ASP A 30 -7.76 -10.50 7.95
CA ASP A 30 -7.52 -10.54 6.51
C ASP A 30 -8.81 -10.85 5.73
N ASP A 31 -9.68 -11.67 6.30
CA ASP A 31 -10.90 -12.11 5.65
C ASP A 31 -11.86 -10.94 5.46
N ALA A 32 -12.09 -10.17 6.53
CA ALA A 32 -12.93 -8.99 6.48
C ALA A 32 -12.33 -7.90 5.57
N LEU A 33 -11.03 -7.64 5.65
CA LEU A 33 -10.38 -6.64 4.80
C LEU A 33 -10.42 -7.00 3.31
N LEU A 34 -10.19 -8.26 2.94
CA LEU A 34 -10.31 -8.73 1.55
C LEU A 34 -11.73 -8.64 0.98
N SER A 35 -12.77 -8.50 1.82
CA SER A 35 -14.13 -8.20 1.35
C SER A 35 -14.34 -6.72 0.98
N VAL A 36 -13.40 -5.86 1.40
CA VAL A 36 -13.48 -4.40 1.28
C VAL A 36 -12.49 -3.83 0.26
N VAL A 37 -11.29 -4.39 0.13
CA VAL A 37 -10.24 -3.81 -0.72
C VAL A 37 -10.29 -4.31 -2.17
N THR A 38 -9.67 -3.55 -3.08
CA THR A 38 -9.44 -3.95 -4.47
C THR A 38 -8.02 -4.49 -4.68
N SER A 39 -7.09 -4.12 -3.80
CA SER A 39 -5.69 -4.56 -3.80
C SER A 39 -5.21 -4.99 -2.40
N ALA A 40 -4.35 -6.01 -2.34
CA ALA A 40 -3.85 -6.64 -1.12
C ALA A 40 -2.32 -6.60 -1.09
N ASN A 41 -1.72 -5.84 -0.16
CA ASN A 41 -0.28 -5.86 0.05
C ASN A 41 0.04 -7.04 0.99
N VAL A 42 0.48 -8.17 0.43
CA VAL A 42 0.72 -9.40 1.19
C VAL A 42 2.15 -9.44 1.70
N ALA A 43 2.31 -9.61 3.01
CA ALA A 43 3.62 -9.76 3.66
C ALA A 43 4.42 -10.94 3.10
N CYS A 44 5.75 -10.76 2.97
CA CYS A 44 6.62 -11.67 2.23
C CYS A 44 7.66 -12.43 3.09
N GLY A 45 7.41 -12.58 4.38
CA GLY A 45 8.22 -13.38 5.31
C GLY A 45 9.34 -12.67 6.05
N PHE A 46 9.59 -11.39 5.74
CA PHE A 46 10.71 -10.64 6.35
C PHE A 46 10.29 -9.80 7.55
N HIS A 47 9.16 -9.08 7.46
CA HIS A 47 8.55 -8.39 8.61
C HIS A 47 7.41 -9.19 9.25
N ALA A 48 6.70 -9.97 8.43
CA ALA A 48 5.58 -10.83 8.78
C ALA A 48 5.29 -11.79 7.60
N GLY A 49 4.28 -12.67 7.73
CA GLY A 49 3.81 -13.54 6.65
C GLY A 49 4.66 -14.79 6.45
N ASP A 50 4.39 -15.85 7.21
CA ASP A 50 4.98 -17.17 6.95
C ASP A 50 4.37 -17.82 5.68
N PRO A 51 5.01 -18.86 5.09
CA PRO A 51 4.54 -19.47 3.85
C PRO A 51 3.08 -19.93 3.84
N SER A 52 2.57 -20.43 4.98
CA SER A 52 1.17 -20.90 5.06
C SER A 52 0.21 -19.72 5.09
N THR A 53 0.58 -18.65 5.80
CA THR A 53 -0.15 -17.38 5.81
C THR A 53 -0.19 -16.76 4.41
N MET A 54 0.96 -16.63 3.73
CA MET A 54 1.06 -16.11 2.37
C MET A 54 0.15 -16.88 1.40
N ARG A 55 0.18 -18.21 1.47
CA ARG A 55 -0.66 -19.09 0.63
C ARG A 55 -2.14 -18.83 0.86
N ARG A 56 -2.58 -18.85 2.12
CA ARG A 56 -3.99 -18.64 2.47
C ARG A 56 -4.50 -17.29 1.96
N VAL A 57 -3.74 -16.21 2.18
CA VAL A 57 -4.14 -14.87 1.73
C VAL A 57 -4.17 -14.79 0.20
N CYS A 58 -3.23 -15.42 -0.51
CA CYS A 58 -3.27 -15.48 -1.98
C CYS A 58 -4.50 -16.22 -2.51
N GLU A 59 -4.87 -17.36 -1.89
CA GLU A 59 -6.06 -18.13 -2.26
C GLU A 59 -7.33 -17.28 -2.08
N LEU A 60 -7.51 -16.65 -0.90
CA LEU A 60 -8.67 -15.80 -0.62
C LEU A 60 -8.73 -14.55 -1.52
N ALA A 61 -7.59 -13.90 -1.78
CA ALA A 61 -7.54 -12.75 -2.67
C ALA A 61 -7.93 -13.12 -4.10
N ALA A 62 -7.42 -14.25 -4.61
CA ALA A 62 -7.75 -14.74 -5.95
C ALA A 62 -9.24 -15.10 -6.08
N GLU A 63 -9.81 -15.79 -5.08
CA GLU A 63 -11.25 -16.11 -5.03
C GLU A 63 -12.15 -14.87 -5.09
N ARG A 64 -11.67 -13.75 -4.54
CA ARG A 64 -12.41 -12.48 -4.48
C ARG A 64 -12.08 -11.51 -5.61
N GLY A 65 -11.16 -11.87 -6.51
CA GLY A 65 -10.70 -10.99 -7.58
C GLY A 65 -9.87 -9.79 -7.10
N VAL A 66 -9.33 -9.85 -5.88
CA VAL A 66 -8.45 -8.81 -5.30
C VAL A 66 -7.04 -8.96 -5.88
N ARG A 67 -6.41 -7.83 -6.25
CA ARG A 67 -5.02 -7.85 -6.76
C ARG A 67 -4.03 -8.15 -5.65
N ILE A 68 -3.10 -9.05 -5.92
CA ILE A 68 -2.05 -9.43 -4.96
C ILE A 68 -0.81 -8.59 -5.22
N GLY A 69 -0.40 -7.75 -4.27
CA GLY A 69 0.85 -7.02 -4.29
C GLY A 69 1.87 -7.61 -3.31
N ALA A 70 3.15 -7.56 -3.66
CA ALA A 70 4.21 -7.93 -2.73
C ALA A 70 4.48 -6.77 -1.76
N GLN A 71 4.27 -7.03 -0.48
CA GLN A 71 4.62 -6.11 0.60
C GLN A 71 6.03 -6.42 1.10
N VAL A 72 7.03 -5.72 0.54
CA VAL A 72 8.45 -6.01 0.79
C VAL A 72 9.00 -5.17 1.94
N ALA A 73 9.85 -5.77 2.77
CA ALA A 73 10.34 -5.11 3.98
C ALA A 73 11.84 -5.36 4.20
N TYR A 74 12.41 -4.63 5.15
CA TYR A 74 13.64 -5.05 5.79
C TYR A 74 13.46 -6.40 6.49
N ARG A 75 14.54 -7.18 6.57
CA ARG A 75 14.59 -8.45 7.29
C ARG A 75 14.59 -8.25 8.81
N ASP A 76 13.46 -7.78 9.34
CA ASP A 76 13.28 -7.45 10.74
C ASP A 76 11.95 -7.95 11.28
N LEU A 77 11.82 -9.27 11.46
CA LEU A 77 10.62 -9.88 12.02
C LEU A 77 10.33 -9.37 13.44
N ALA A 78 11.36 -9.25 14.28
CA ALA A 78 11.20 -8.86 15.69
C ALA A 78 10.75 -7.40 15.85
N GLY A 79 11.19 -6.50 14.96
CA GLY A 79 10.73 -5.11 14.90
C GLY A 79 9.59 -4.88 13.92
N PHE A 80 9.00 -5.96 13.36
CA PHE A 80 7.92 -5.91 12.37
C PHE A 80 8.25 -5.01 11.18
N GLY A 81 9.51 -4.97 10.75
CA GLY A 81 9.96 -4.10 9.65
C GLY A 81 9.81 -2.60 9.91
N ARG A 82 9.59 -2.18 11.18
CA ARG A 82 9.37 -0.78 11.55
C ARG A 82 10.63 -0.07 12.05
N ARG A 83 11.79 -0.74 12.06
CA ARG A 83 13.09 -0.12 12.36
C ARG A 83 13.84 0.17 11.07
N SER A 84 14.40 1.38 10.95
CA SER A 84 15.30 1.70 9.84
C SER A 84 16.58 0.88 9.95
N MET A 85 17.07 0.38 8.82
CA MET A 85 18.27 -0.45 8.74
C MET A 85 19.14 -0.01 7.57
N ASP A 86 20.44 0.12 7.80
CA ASP A 86 21.43 0.43 6.76
C ASP A 86 21.86 -0.83 6.01
N VAL A 87 20.96 -1.33 5.15
CA VAL A 87 21.23 -2.49 4.29
C VAL A 87 21.93 -2.01 3.01
N PRO A 88 23.05 -2.62 2.61
CA PRO A 88 23.73 -2.28 1.35
C PRO A 88 22.78 -2.45 0.15
N ARG A 89 22.82 -1.52 -0.82
CA ARG A 89 21.92 -1.49 -1.98
C ARG A 89 21.73 -2.84 -2.67
N ARG A 90 22.84 -3.50 -3.01
CA ARG A 90 22.80 -4.80 -3.71
C ARG A 90 22.12 -5.88 -2.89
N GLU A 91 22.41 -5.93 -1.58
CA GLU A 91 21.80 -6.89 -0.68
C GLU A 91 20.29 -6.64 -0.58
N LEU A 92 19.88 -5.38 -0.41
CA LEU A 92 18.46 -5.05 -0.36
C LEU A 92 17.73 -5.36 -1.68
N ALA A 93 18.36 -5.13 -2.83
CA ALA A 93 17.78 -5.49 -4.12
C ALA A 93 17.55 -7.01 -4.25
N ASP A 94 18.53 -7.82 -3.84
CA ASP A 94 18.41 -9.29 -3.81
C ASP A 94 17.30 -9.74 -2.83
N GLU A 95 17.19 -9.09 -1.67
CA GLU A 95 16.14 -9.34 -0.67
C GLU A 95 14.74 -8.99 -1.15
N VAL A 96 14.59 -7.87 -1.88
CA VAL A 96 13.31 -7.47 -2.48
C VAL A 96 12.91 -8.46 -3.57
N ALA A 97 13.84 -8.87 -4.43
CA ALA A 97 13.57 -9.87 -5.46
C ALA A 97 13.17 -11.23 -4.86
N TYR A 98 13.85 -11.65 -3.79
CA TYR A 98 13.52 -12.86 -3.05
C TYR A 98 12.09 -12.83 -2.51
N GLN A 99 11.70 -11.74 -1.85
CA GLN A 99 10.36 -11.56 -1.27
C GLN A 99 9.26 -11.63 -2.33
N ILE A 100 9.44 -10.93 -3.45
CA ILE A 100 8.49 -10.95 -4.58
C ILE A 100 8.38 -12.37 -5.16
N GLY A 101 9.52 -13.03 -5.40
CA GLY A 101 9.54 -14.39 -5.93
C GLY A 101 8.87 -15.41 -5.00
N ALA A 102 9.08 -15.29 -3.69
CA ALA A 102 8.46 -16.14 -2.69
C ALA A 102 6.92 -16.01 -2.71
N LEU A 103 6.39 -14.79 -2.77
CA LEU A 103 4.95 -14.56 -2.87
C LEU A 103 4.36 -15.04 -4.20
N ASP A 104 5.07 -14.83 -5.31
CA ASP A 104 4.56 -15.16 -6.64
C ASP A 104 4.38 -16.67 -6.84
N VAL A 105 5.12 -17.52 -6.12
CA VAL A 105 4.86 -18.98 -6.08
C VAL A 105 3.44 -19.27 -5.58
N PHE A 106 3.03 -18.63 -4.48
CA PHE A 106 1.71 -18.84 -3.90
C PHE A 106 0.59 -18.15 -4.68
N ALA A 107 0.83 -16.94 -5.19
CA ALA A 107 -0.11 -16.25 -6.05
C ALA A 107 -0.42 -17.09 -7.30
N ARG A 108 0.59 -17.69 -7.94
CA ARG A 108 0.42 -18.61 -9.09
C ARG A 108 -0.32 -19.88 -8.71
N ALA A 109 -0.02 -20.48 -7.56
CA ALA A 109 -0.73 -21.66 -7.07
C ALA A 109 -2.24 -21.39 -6.85
N ALA A 110 -2.59 -20.15 -6.46
CA ALA A 110 -3.97 -19.68 -6.35
C ALA A 110 -4.60 -19.27 -7.70
N GLY A 111 -3.92 -19.42 -8.84
CA GLY A 111 -4.42 -19.02 -10.15
C GLY A 111 -4.31 -17.52 -10.46
N SER A 112 -3.55 -16.77 -9.65
CA SER A 112 -3.26 -15.34 -9.80
C SER A 112 -1.76 -15.10 -10.01
N ARG A 113 -1.29 -13.86 -9.85
CA ARG A 113 0.14 -13.47 -9.88
C ARG A 113 0.35 -12.23 -9.00
N VAL A 114 1.59 -11.98 -8.58
CA VAL A 114 1.94 -10.69 -7.98
C VAL A 114 1.76 -9.58 -9.02
N ALA A 115 0.87 -8.63 -8.76
CA ALA A 115 0.48 -7.56 -9.67
C ALA A 115 1.30 -6.29 -9.50
N TYR A 116 1.78 -5.98 -8.29
CA TYR A 116 2.54 -4.76 -7.96
C TYR A 116 3.44 -4.97 -6.73
N VAL A 117 4.25 -3.96 -6.38
CA VAL A 117 5.13 -3.95 -5.20
C VAL A 117 4.86 -2.70 -4.35
N LYS A 118 4.79 -2.88 -3.03
CA LYS A 118 4.70 -1.79 -2.03
C LYS A 118 5.69 -2.07 -0.90
N PRO A 119 6.63 -1.17 -0.58
CA PRO A 119 7.45 -1.34 0.61
C PRO A 119 6.65 -1.25 1.91
N HIS A 120 7.08 -1.95 2.95
CA HIS A 120 6.49 -1.93 4.29
C HIS A 120 7.23 -0.96 5.22
N GLY A 121 6.50 -0.36 6.16
CA GLY A 121 7.04 0.16 7.42
C GLY A 121 8.22 1.13 7.25
N ALA A 122 9.36 0.80 7.86
CA ALA A 122 10.55 1.64 7.81
C ALA A 122 11.15 1.74 6.41
N LEU A 123 11.06 0.68 5.59
CA LEU A 123 11.55 0.73 4.22
C LEU A 123 10.71 1.70 3.39
N PHE A 124 9.38 1.66 3.49
CA PHE A 124 8.49 2.66 2.85
C PHE A 124 8.92 4.08 3.19
N ASN A 125 9.00 4.39 4.49
CA ASN A 125 9.35 5.73 4.95
C ASN A 125 10.74 6.17 4.50
N ARG A 126 11.73 5.26 4.51
CA ARG A 126 13.10 5.59 4.09
C ARG A 126 13.19 5.88 2.60
N THR A 127 12.51 5.10 1.77
CA THR A 127 12.48 5.32 0.31
C THR A 127 11.77 6.60 -0.12
N VAL A 128 11.12 7.33 0.80
CA VAL A 128 10.61 8.68 0.53
C VAL A 128 11.75 9.65 0.17
N HIS A 129 12.90 9.54 0.84
CA HIS A 129 13.99 10.51 0.75
C HIS A 129 15.36 9.88 0.44
N ASP A 130 15.57 8.60 0.72
CA ASP A 130 16.84 7.90 0.49
C ASP A 130 16.89 7.30 -0.92
N GLU A 131 17.69 7.92 -1.79
CA GLU A 131 17.87 7.52 -3.20
C GLU A 131 18.52 6.15 -3.35
N GLU A 132 19.40 5.76 -2.43
CA GLU A 132 20.09 4.47 -2.51
C GLU A 132 19.14 3.31 -2.19
N GLN A 133 18.32 3.47 -1.14
CA GLN A 133 17.32 2.48 -0.76
C GLN A 133 16.16 2.42 -1.78
N ALA A 134 15.73 3.57 -2.31
CA ALA A 134 14.74 3.63 -3.37
C ALA A 134 15.21 2.86 -4.62
N ALA A 135 16.45 3.08 -5.04
CA ALA A 135 17.03 2.38 -6.16
C ALA A 135 17.14 0.86 -5.92
N ALA A 136 17.50 0.43 -4.69
CA ALA A 136 17.54 -0.98 -4.34
C ALA A 136 16.19 -1.69 -4.50
N VAL A 137 15.10 -1.05 -4.02
CA VAL A 137 13.74 -1.59 -4.16
C VAL A 137 13.34 -1.73 -5.63
N VAL A 138 13.64 -0.71 -6.45
CA VAL A 138 13.34 -0.73 -7.88
C VAL A 138 14.17 -1.79 -8.61
N GLU A 139 15.46 -1.92 -8.31
CA GLU A 139 16.33 -2.96 -8.88
C GLU A 139 15.83 -4.37 -8.57
N GLY A 140 15.48 -4.63 -7.31
CA GLY A 140 14.89 -5.91 -6.91
C GLY A 140 13.55 -6.20 -7.60
N THR A 141 12.74 -5.15 -7.78
CA THR A 141 11.46 -5.24 -8.51
C THR A 141 11.67 -5.58 -9.99
N VAL A 142 12.62 -4.92 -10.66
CA VAL A 142 12.98 -5.21 -12.05
C VAL A 142 13.50 -6.64 -12.20
N LEU A 143 14.34 -7.10 -11.27
CA LEU A 143 14.87 -8.46 -11.28
C LEU A 143 13.75 -9.52 -11.18
N ALA A 144 12.77 -9.30 -10.31
CA ALA A 144 11.65 -10.22 -10.10
C ALA A 144 10.57 -10.16 -11.20
N ALA A 145 10.43 -9.02 -11.88
CA ALA A 145 9.40 -8.78 -12.90
C ALA A 145 9.51 -9.71 -14.14
N VAL A 146 10.71 -10.18 -14.49
CA VAL A 146 11.02 -11.08 -15.64
C VAL A 146 10.18 -10.76 -16.89
N GLY A 147 10.31 -9.53 -17.39
CA GLY A 147 9.63 -9.07 -18.62
C GLY A 147 8.18 -8.62 -18.46
N ARG A 148 7.63 -8.63 -17.24
CA ARG A 148 6.33 -8.03 -16.90
C ARG A 148 6.52 -6.90 -15.89
N PRO A 149 6.62 -5.63 -16.33
CA PRO A 149 6.78 -4.49 -15.43
C PRO A 149 5.75 -4.53 -14.30
N LEU A 150 6.23 -4.47 -13.06
CA LEU A 150 5.38 -4.39 -11.87
C LEU A 150 5.23 -2.92 -11.49
N PRO A 151 4.01 -2.40 -11.34
CA PRO A 151 3.79 -1.11 -10.72
C PRO A 151 4.41 -1.04 -9.31
N VAL A 152 4.96 0.12 -8.97
CA VAL A 152 5.51 0.41 -7.65
C VAL A 152 4.59 1.42 -6.96
N LEU A 153 4.03 1.02 -5.82
CA LEU A 153 3.16 1.84 -5.00
C LEU A 153 3.98 2.57 -3.94
N GLY A 154 3.83 3.90 -3.85
CA GLY A 154 4.63 4.74 -2.97
C GLY A 154 4.01 6.10 -2.68
N LEU A 155 4.63 6.85 -1.76
CA LEU A 155 4.17 8.19 -1.41
C LEU A 155 4.39 9.18 -2.58
N PRO A 156 3.43 10.06 -2.90
CA PRO A 156 3.60 11.11 -3.90
C PRO A 156 4.88 11.91 -3.68
N GLY A 157 5.67 12.11 -4.74
CA GLY A 157 6.92 12.88 -4.70
C GLY A 157 8.11 12.17 -4.04
N SER A 158 7.99 10.88 -3.72
CA SER A 158 9.09 10.09 -3.15
C SER A 158 10.20 9.77 -4.16
N ARG A 159 11.42 9.55 -3.63
CA ARG A 159 12.54 8.98 -4.39
C ARG A 159 12.22 7.59 -4.95
N LEU A 160 11.37 6.81 -4.28
CA LEU A 160 10.88 5.53 -4.78
C LEU A 160 10.15 5.66 -6.12
N LEU A 161 9.17 6.56 -6.20
CA LEU A 161 8.39 6.74 -7.43
C LEU A 161 9.25 7.33 -8.55
N GLU A 162 10.13 8.28 -8.24
CA GLU A 162 11.10 8.82 -9.19
C GLU A 162 12.02 7.73 -9.75
N ALA A 163 12.56 6.86 -8.89
CA ALA A 163 13.40 5.74 -9.30
C ALA A 163 12.62 4.71 -10.15
N ALA A 164 11.36 4.44 -9.79
CA ALA A 164 10.50 3.51 -10.54
C ALA A 164 10.24 4.02 -11.97
N GLU A 165 9.88 5.30 -12.11
CA GLU A 165 9.71 5.95 -13.42
C GLU A 165 11.02 5.92 -14.23
N GLY A 166 12.15 6.23 -13.59
CA GLY A 166 13.47 6.18 -14.23
C GLY A 166 13.86 4.78 -14.75
N ALA A 167 13.33 3.72 -14.14
CA ALA A 167 13.51 2.34 -14.57
C ALA A 167 12.42 1.85 -15.55
N GLY A 168 11.47 2.70 -15.92
CA GLY A 168 10.35 2.35 -16.81
C GLY A 168 9.26 1.50 -16.15
N LEU A 169 9.19 1.48 -14.81
CA LEU A 169 8.10 0.85 -14.06
C LEU A 169 6.96 1.85 -13.85
N PRO A 170 5.69 1.42 -13.86
CA PRO A 170 4.58 2.31 -13.50
C PRO A 170 4.68 2.76 -12.04
N ALA A 171 4.79 4.07 -11.81
CA ALA A 171 4.71 4.66 -10.48
C ALA A 171 3.25 4.93 -10.10
N VAL A 172 2.83 4.42 -8.93
CA VAL A 172 1.47 4.59 -8.42
C VAL A 172 1.54 5.32 -7.09
N ALA A 173 0.84 6.44 -7.01
CA ALA A 173 0.85 7.28 -5.83
C ALA A 173 -0.24 6.83 -4.83
N GLU A 174 0.15 6.70 -3.55
CA GLU A 174 -0.68 6.23 -2.44
C GLU A 174 -1.05 7.37 -1.47
N ALA A 175 -2.27 7.35 -0.95
CA ALA A 175 -2.72 8.21 0.14
C ALA A 175 -3.14 7.42 1.39
N PHE A 176 -3.18 8.10 2.54
CA PHE A 176 -3.45 7.50 3.84
C PHE A 176 -4.46 8.34 4.63
N ALA A 177 -5.74 7.93 4.65
CA ALA A 177 -6.79 8.71 5.31
C ALA A 177 -6.65 8.76 6.83
N ASP A 178 -6.02 7.75 7.44
CA ASP A 178 -5.85 7.61 8.89
C ASP A 178 -4.49 8.09 9.40
N ARG A 179 -3.68 8.73 8.55
CA ARG A 179 -2.38 9.29 8.92
C ARG A 179 -2.39 10.80 8.80
N ALA A 180 -1.78 11.47 9.78
CA ALA A 180 -1.55 12.90 9.70
C ALA A 180 -0.44 13.20 8.67
N TYR A 181 -0.64 14.29 7.91
CA TYR A 181 0.31 14.78 6.93
C TYR A 181 1.05 16.00 7.48
N SER A 182 2.32 16.12 7.13
CA SER A 182 3.12 17.33 7.29
C SER A 182 2.90 18.28 6.12
N THR A 183 3.31 19.54 6.28
CA THR A 183 3.17 20.60 5.26
C THR A 183 3.91 20.31 3.96
N ASP A 184 4.96 19.48 4.00
CA ASP A 184 5.70 19.00 2.84
C ASP A 184 5.05 17.79 2.13
N GLY A 185 3.88 17.34 2.60
CA GLY A 185 3.15 16.20 2.04
C GLY A 185 3.63 14.84 2.53
N THR A 186 4.62 14.78 3.43
CA THR A 186 5.04 13.53 4.07
C THR A 186 4.12 13.14 5.22
N LEU A 187 4.22 11.89 5.69
CA LEU A 187 3.44 11.41 6.82
C LEU A 187 4.13 11.76 8.14
N VAL A 188 3.36 12.25 9.10
CA VAL A 188 3.85 12.47 10.46
C VAL A 188 4.30 11.13 11.06
N PRO A 189 5.52 11.04 11.65
CA PRO A 189 6.02 9.79 12.22
C PRO A 189 5.08 9.21 13.28
N ARG A 190 4.80 7.89 13.20
CA ARG A 190 3.82 7.20 14.07
C ARG A 190 4.04 7.42 15.58
N GLY A 191 5.28 7.63 16.01
CA GLY A 191 5.61 7.88 17.42
C GLY A 191 5.29 9.28 17.95
N ARG A 192 4.80 10.20 17.10
CA ARG A 192 4.40 11.54 17.52
C ARG A 192 2.91 11.59 17.88
N PRO A 193 2.53 12.38 18.91
CA PRO A 193 1.12 12.64 19.20
C PRO A 193 0.37 13.14 17.97
N GLY A 194 -0.83 12.60 17.72
CA GLY A 194 -1.67 12.97 16.57
C GLY A 194 -1.21 12.42 15.22
N ALA A 195 -0.24 11.50 15.17
CA ALA A 195 0.23 10.92 13.91
C ALA A 195 -0.78 9.97 13.24
N VAL A 196 -1.75 9.46 14.01
CA VAL A 196 -2.83 8.57 13.58
C VAL A 196 -4.16 9.26 13.88
N VAL A 197 -5.07 9.24 12.91
CA VAL A 197 -6.44 9.74 13.04
C VAL A 197 -7.30 8.57 13.48
N GLU A 198 -7.83 8.62 14.69
CA GLU A 198 -8.60 7.51 15.30
C GLU A 198 -10.11 7.65 15.10
N ASP A 199 -10.60 8.86 14.82
CA ASP A 199 -12.04 9.13 14.63
C ASP A 199 -12.52 8.56 13.28
N PRO A 200 -13.43 7.56 13.26
CA PRO A 200 -13.97 6.99 12.04
C PRO A 200 -14.62 8.01 11.11
N GLU A 201 -15.33 9.00 11.66
CA GLU A 201 -16.02 10.01 10.85
C GLU A 201 -14.99 10.90 10.14
N GLU A 202 -13.91 11.26 10.83
CA GLU A 202 -12.81 12.03 10.25
C GLU A 202 -12.10 11.23 9.14
N VAL A 203 -11.81 9.95 9.36
CA VAL A 203 -11.16 9.09 8.35
C VAL A 203 -12.04 8.96 7.10
N VAL A 204 -13.35 8.78 7.25
CA VAL A 204 -14.28 8.73 6.11
C VAL A 204 -14.30 10.05 5.35
N ALA A 205 -14.41 11.19 6.05
CA ALA A 205 -14.40 12.51 5.43
C ALA A 205 -13.08 12.79 4.68
N ARG A 206 -11.94 12.39 5.25
CA ARG A 206 -10.62 12.49 4.62
C ARG A 206 -10.52 11.60 3.38
N SER A 207 -11.07 10.39 3.43
CA SER A 207 -11.09 9.46 2.29
C SER A 207 -11.84 10.04 1.10
N LEU A 208 -13.02 10.61 1.32
CA LEU A 208 -13.80 11.30 0.29
C LEU A 208 -13.04 12.51 -0.28
N LEU A 209 -12.46 13.35 0.59
CA LEU A 209 -11.69 14.52 0.17
C LEU A 209 -10.48 14.15 -0.70
N MET A 210 -9.78 13.05 -0.37
CA MET A 210 -8.67 12.55 -1.18
C MET A 210 -9.12 11.99 -2.52
N ALA A 211 -10.20 11.21 -2.53
CA ALA A 211 -10.70 10.53 -3.73
C ALA A 211 -11.31 11.51 -4.75
N VAL A 212 -12.05 12.52 -4.26
CA VAL A 212 -12.81 13.46 -5.10
C VAL A 212 -12.02 14.74 -5.37
N ASP A 213 -11.47 15.36 -4.33
CA ASP A 213 -10.84 16.69 -4.43
C ASP A 213 -9.30 16.63 -4.49
N HIS A 214 -8.71 15.44 -4.34
CA HIS A 214 -7.26 15.23 -4.26
C HIS A 214 -6.59 16.09 -3.19
N ARG A 215 -7.22 16.20 -2.02
CA ARG A 215 -6.79 17.07 -0.92
C ARG A 215 -6.82 16.37 0.43
N VAL A 216 -5.99 16.87 1.34
CA VAL A 216 -5.99 16.46 2.76
C VAL A 216 -5.58 17.63 3.63
N ALA A 217 -6.09 17.67 4.87
CA ALA A 217 -5.59 18.59 5.90
C ALA A 217 -4.31 18.05 6.54
N THR A 218 -3.30 18.91 6.69
CA THR A 218 -2.07 18.63 7.46
C THR A 218 -2.37 18.67 8.96
N ALA A 219 -1.40 18.26 9.77
CA ALA A 219 -1.48 18.34 11.24
C ALA A 219 -1.71 19.78 11.75
N GLU A 220 -1.32 20.78 10.96
CA GLU A 220 -1.50 22.21 11.25
C GLU A 220 -2.81 22.78 10.70
N GLY A 221 -3.61 21.97 10.00
CA GLY A 221 -4.92 22.34 9.45
C GLY A 221 -4.89 22.97 8.05
N GLU A 222 -3.71 23.12 7.44
CA GLU A 222 -3.59 23.58 6.05
C GLU A 222 -4.04 22.47 5.09
N LYS A 223 -4.71 22.83 3.98
CA LYS A 223 -5.07 21.87 2.94
C LYS A 223 -3.99 21.77 1.86
N ILE A 224 -3.37 20.60 1.74
CA ILE A 224 -2.41 20.29 0.69
C ILE A 224 -3.04 19.41 -0.40
N THR A 225 -2.44 19.41 -1.59
CA THR A 225 -2.86 18.53 -2.69
C THR A 225 -2.17 17.17 -2.55
N VAL A 226 -2.95 16.10 -2.56
CA VAL A 226 -2.49 14.71 -2.59
C VAL A 226 -3.22 13.99 -3.72
N ARG A 227 -2.55 13.88 -4.87
CA ARG A 227 -3.06 13.12 -6.02
C ARG A 227 -2.62 11.67 -5.87
N ALA A 228 -3.54 10.80 -5.48
CA ALA A 228 -3.30 9.37 -5.32
C ALA A 228 -4.25 8.56 -6.20
N ARG A 229 -3.79 7.38 -6.61
CA ARG A 229 -4.61 6.38 -7.31
C ARG A 229 -5.03 5.24 -6.41
N SER A 230 -4.43 5.12 -5.23
CA SER A 230 -4.74 4.12 -4.23
C SER A 230 -4.81 4.74 -2.84
N LEU A 231 -5.78 4.30 -2.03
CA LEU A 231 -5.98 4.71 -0.65
C LEU A 231 -5.71 3.51 0.28
N CYS A 232 -4.75 3.67 1.18
CA CYS A 232 -4.39 2.66 2.16
C CYS A 232 -5.40 2.63 3.31
N LEU A 233 -5.92 1.45 3.60
CA LEU A 233 -6.75 1.13 4.77
C LEU A 233 -5.92 0.23 5.68
N HIS A 234 -5.47 0.75 6.82
CA HIS A 234 -4.67 -0.04 7.76
C HIS A 234 -5.52 -1.10 8.46
N GLY A 235 -4.95 -2.30 8.62
CA GLY A 235 -5.57 -3.44 9.29
C GLY A 235 -5.11 -3.69 10.74
N ASP A 236 -4.11 -2.94 11.23
CA ASP A 236 -3.39 -3.22 12.47
C ASP A 236 -4.03 -2.61 13.74
N THR A 237 -5.13 -1.86 13.60
CA THR A 237 -5.84 -1.21 14.71
C THR A 237 -7.17 -1.91 15.03
N PRO A 238 -7.57 -2.05 16.31
CA PRO A 238 -8.90 -2.56 16.67
C PRO A 238 -10.01 -1.80 15.92
N GLY A 239 -10.93 -2.54 15.29
CA GLY A 239 -12.02 -1.95 14.50
C GLY A 239 -11.65 -1.57 13.06
N ALA A 240 -10.41 -1.81 12.62
CA ALA A 240 -9.94 -1.49 11.27
C ALA A 240 -10.83 -2.01 10.14
N ALA A 241 -11.28 -3.27 10.22
CA ALA A 241 -12.16 -3.84 9.19
C ALA A 241 -13.52 -3.13 9.10
N ALA A 242 -14.09 -2.74 10.24
CA ALA A 242 -15.34 -1.98 10.27
C ALA A 242 -15.14 -0.57 9.69
N LEU A 243 -14.04 0.09 10.03
CA LEU A 243 -13.68 1.39 9.46
C LEU A 243 -13.46 1.30 7.94
N ALA A 244 -12.76 0.28 7.47
CA ALA A 244 -12.53 0.04 6.05
C ALA A 244 -13.86 -0.11 5.29
N LEU A 245 -14.81 -0.85 5.86
CA LEU A 245 -16.15 -1.00 5.30
C LEU A 245 -16.88 0.36 5.20
N LEU A 246 -16.85 1.16 6.26
CA LEU A 246 -17.45 2.51 6.27
C LEU A 246 -16.85 3.41 5.18
N VAL A 247 -15.52 3.37 5.00
CA VAL A 247 -14.83 4.12 3.93
C VAL A 247 -15.31 3.66 2.55
N ARG A 248 -15.37 2.35 2.31
CA ARG A 248 -15.85 1.79 1.03
C ARG A 248 -17.29 2.22 0.75
N GLU A 249 -18.19 2.07 1.72
CA GLU A 249 -19.60 2.42 1.57
C GLU A 249 -19.78 3.92 1.27
N ALA A 250 -19.05 4.77 1.97
CA ALA A 250 -19.09 6.22 1.75
C ALA A 250 -18.59 6.61 0.35
N LEU A 251 -17.47 6.04 -0.11
CA LEU A 251 -16.94 6.29 -1.45
C LEU A 251 -17.94 5.88 -2.55
N VAL A 252 -18.53 4.69 -2.43
CA VAL A 252 -19.52 4.20 -3.40
C VAL A 252 -20.79 5.06 -3.37
N ALA A 253 -21.25 5.47 -2.19
CA ALA A 253 -22.42 6.33 -2.05
C ALA A 253 -22.22 7.72 -2.70
N ASP A 254 -21.00 8.23 -2.70
CA ASP A 254 -20.62 9.50 -3.36
C ASP A 254 -20.30 9.34 -4.86
N GLY A 255 -20.51 8.14 -5.42
CA GLY A 255 -20.33 7.87 -6.84
C GLY A 255 -18.87 7.65 -7.27
N VAL A 256 -17.96 7.38 -6.33
CA VAL A 256 -16.58 6.99 -6.63
C VAL A 256 -16.55 5.53 -7.07
N ALA A 257 -15.97 5.27 -8.24
CA ALA A 257 -15.73 3.93 -8.75
C ALA A 257 -14.49 3.32 -8.06
N LEU A 258 -14.65 2.09 -7.56
CA LEU A 258 -13.56 1.35 -6.92
C LEU A 258 -12.96 0.37 -7.92
N GLU A 259 -11.74 0.63 -8.36
CA GLU A 259 -11.04 -0.19 -9.35
C GLU A 259 -9.59 -0.40 -8.95
N PRO A 260 -9.04 -1.62 -9.08
CA PRO A 260 -7.63 -1.84 -8.85
C PRO A 260 -6.78 -1.08 -9.87
N PHE A 261 -5.63 -0.56 -9.43
CA PHE A 261 -4.69 0.12 -10.32
C PHE A 261 -3.79 -0.84 -11.12
N ALA A 262 -3.77 -2.13 -10.76
CA ALA A 262 -2.92 -3.18 -11.34
C ALA A 262 -3.74 -4.37 -11.88
#